data_AF-A0A2S5DYW5-F1
#
_entry.id   AF-A0A2S5DYW5-F1
#
_cell.length_a   1.000
_cell.length_b   1.000
_cell.length_c   1.000
_cell.angle_alpha   90.00
_cell.angle_beta   90.00
_cell.angle_gamma   90.00
#
_symmetry.space_group_name_H-M   'P 1'
#
loop_
_entity.id
_entity.type
_entity.pdbx_description
1 polymer ?
#
loop_
_entity_poly.entity_id
_entity_poly.type
_entity_poly.pdbx_seq_one_letter_code
_entity_poly.pdbx_strand_id
1 'polypeptide(L)'
;MVASTATQVEFTNKDTATATDLSTGKHQEWKYTLQGDVMTITMPWGNGQPRTFDLHRNGNDFSGDLSIAPKSPADDARIEKIKQQEQEKKASEERSSPKGSPSDKSAYAAIKDIGDENNEWYVWTAMAWNAKDQNDESKLGILSRVWYSTNDSFARQAVKDKELVRINKKLDDVKKIDYVAVSESKGDPDFVSFDTISDKAGYDFDKKGFRVIGSICAGNLTSLGGKSGVRYRFIGDGPICFLPVADEEAAKKIEALRSTSQSGSLRIATTVYSKIAGMNGAELQLVPVGADYAVYKRSYKPNTPDDLIATASYWPYK
;
A
#
# COMPACT_ATOMS: atom_id res chain seq x y z
N MET A 1 -20.78 15.26 15.32
CA MET A 1 -20.67 15.45 13.87
C MET A 1 -20.72 14.09 13.22
N VAL A 2 -21.87 13.72 12.66
CA VAL A 2 -22.00 12.48 11.87
C VAL A 2 -21.65 12.86 10.44
N ALA A 3 -20.71 12.15 9.82
CA ALA A 3 -20.40 12.35 8.41
C ALA A 3 -21.71 12.30 7.60
N SER A 4 -21.98 13.33 6.81
CA SER A 4 -23.15 13.36 5.94
C SER A 4 -22.96 12.31 4.83
N THR A 5 -23.36 11.07 5.09
CA THR A 5 -23.41 10.02 4.08
C THR A 5 -24.52 10.36 3.10
N ALA A 6 -24.17 10.55 1.83
CA ALA A 6 -25.17 10.80 0.80
C ALA A 6 -26.13 9.60 0.75
N THR A 7 -27.41 9.85 0.97
CA THR A 7 -28.44 8.81 1.10
C THR A 7 -29.50 9.04 0.03
N GLN A 8 -29.82 8.00 -0.74
CA GLN A 8 -30.94 8.01 -1.67
C GLN A 8 -32.14 7.34 -1.01
N VAL A 9 -33.30 8.00 -1.05
CA VAL A 9 -34.54 7.49 -0.45
C VAL A 9 -35.56 7.22 -1.54
N GLU A 10 -36.11 6.02 -1.55
CA GLU A 10 -37.12 5.58 -2.51
C GLU A 10 -38.42 5.23 -1.78
N PHE A 11 -39.47 6.01 -2.02
CA PHE A 11 -40.81 5.78 -1.47
C PHE A 11 -41.56 4.79 -2.36
N THR A 12 -41.36 3.50 -2.15
CA THR A 12 -41.91 2.44 -3.02
C THR A 12 -43.27 1.94 -2.55
N ASN A 13 -43.62 2.13 -1.27
CA ASN A 13 -44.88 1.69 -0.66
C ASN A 13 -45.56 2.86 0.07
N LYS A 14 -46.79 2.65 0.54
CA LYS A 14 -47.60 3.70 1.19
C LYS A 14 -47.09 4.14 2.57
N ASP A 15 -46.35 3.28 3.26
CA ASP A 15 -45.92 3.46 4.64
C ASP A 15 -44.44 3.14 4.87
N THR A 16 -43.73 2.70 3.83
CA THR A 16 -42.28 2.42 3.90
C THR A 16 -41.51 3.06 2.75
N ALA A 17 -40.29 3.49 3.08
CA ALA A 17 -39.31 4.01 2.15
C ALA A 17 -37.99 3.24 2.31
N THR A 18 -37.27 3.01 1.22
CA THR A 18 -35.95 2.40 1.25
C THR A 18 -34.90 3.47 1.17
N ALA A 19 -34.10 3.62 2.22
CA ALA A 19 -32.92 4.46 2.22
C ALA A 19 -31.68 3.64 1.88
N THR A 20 -30.92 4.11 0.90
CA THR A 20 -29.67 3.50 0.47
C THR A 20 -28.54 4.46 0.77
N ASP A 21 -27.62 4.05 1.64
CA ASP A 21 -26.35 4.74 1.81
C ASP A 21 -25.51 4.54 0.54
N LEU A 22 -25.26 5.63 -0.18
CA LEU A 22 -24.59 5.59 -1.47
C LEU A 22 -23.11 5.23 -1.38
N SER A 23 -22.50 5.34 -0.19
CA SER A 23 -21.14 4.87 0.06
C SER A 23 -21.14 3.37 0.32
N THR A 24 -21.90 2.89 1.30
CA THR A 24 -21.81 1.48 1.67
C THR A 24 -22.64 0.55 0.79
N GLY A 25 -23.62 1.09 0.06
CA GLY A 25 -24.65 0.31 -0.65
C GLY A 25 -25.63 -0.37 0.31
N LYS A 26 -25.56 -0.09 1.61
CA LYS A 26 -26.47 -0.68 2.59
C LYS A 26 -27.85 -0.07 2.45
N HIS A 27 -28.84 -0.95 2.48
CA HIS A 27 -30.25 -0.59 2.48
C HIS A 27 -30.78 -0.57 3.91
N GLN A 28 -31.61 0.41 4.20
CA GLN A 28 -32.32 0.54 5.46
C GLN A 28 -33.77 0.88 5.14
N GLU A 29 -34.69 0.12 5.71
CA GLU A 29 -36.11 0.42 5.62
C GLU A 29 -36.48 1.51 6.63
N TRP A 30 -37.14 2.56 6.16
CA TRP A 30 -37.70 3.63 6.96
C TRP A 30 -39.22 3.50 6.91
N LYS A 31 -39.87 3.71 8.06
CA LYS A 31 -41.32 3.87 8.09
C LYS A 31 -41.65 5.34 7.92
N TYR A 32 -42.72 5.65 7.19
CA TYR A 32 -43.17 7.03 7.07
C TYR A 32 -44.69 7.14 7.06
N THR A 33 -45.19 8.29 7.49
CA THR A 33 -46.58 8.68 7.32
C THR A 33 -46.64 10.08 6.74
N LEU A 34 -47.56 10.33 5.81
CA LEU A 34 -47.80 11.65 5.23
C LEU A 34 -49.20 12.13 5.64
N GLN A 35 -49.26 13.23 6.40
CA GLN A 35 -50.50 13.87 6.83
C GLN A 35 -50.50 15.32 6.35
N GLY A 36 -51.16 15.58 5.21
CA GLY A 36 -51.12 16.89 4.56
C GLY A 36 -49.69 17.27 4.17
N ASP A 37 -49.20 18.38 4.73
CA ASP A 37 -47.85 18.93 4.47
C ASP A 37 -46.78 18.44 5.45
N VAL A 38 -47.11 17.49 6.34
CA VAL A 38 -46.16 16.92 7.31
C VAL A 38 -45.87 15.47 6.96
N MET A 39 -44.59 15.17 6.75
CA MET A 39 -44.07 13.82 6.61
C MET A 39 -43.34 13.42 7.89
N THR A 40 -43.85 12.41 8.58
CA THR A 40 -43.20 11.83 9.77
C THR A 40 -42.42 10.61 9.33
N ILE A 41 -41.10 10.59 9.54
CA ILE A 41 -40.21 9.47 9.21
C ILE A 41 -39.71 8.85 10.50
N THR A 42 -39.77 7.52 10.60
CA THR A 42 -39.14 6.74 11.67
C THR A 42 -38.07 5.84 11.09
N MET A 43 -36.82 6.04 11.53
CA MET A 43 -35.67 5.28 11.07
C MET A 43 -34.72 4.91 12.23
N PRO A 44 -33.98 3.81 12.14
CA PRO A 44 -32.93 3.50 13.11
C PRO A 44 -31.82 4.57 13.08
N TRP A 45 -31.49 5.13 14.25
CA TRP A 45 -30.52 6.21 14.41
C TRP A 45 -29.38 5.80 15.33
N GLY A 46 -28.14 6.11 14.94
CA GLY A 46 -26.95 5.85 15.78
C GLY A 46 -26.79 4.38 16.17
N ASN A 47 -27.07 4.04 17.43
CA ASN A 47 -26.96 2.69 18.01
C ASN A 47 -28.07 1.72 17.58
N GLY A 48 -28.83 2.04 16.54
CA GLY A 48 -29.90 1.20 15.99
C GLY A 48 -31.27 1.41 16.65
N GLN A 49 -31.40 2.33 17.62
CA GLN A 49 -32.70 2.69 18.18
C GLN A 49 -33.52 3.54 17.19
N PRO A 50 -34.82 3.25 17.00
CA PRO A 50 -35.65 4.03 16.10
C PRO A 50 -35.82 5.46 16.62
N ARG A 51 -35.69 6.43 15.72
CA ARG A 51 -35.94 7.84 15.97
C ARG A 51 -36.89 8.38 14.94
N THR A 52 -37.79 9.25 15.39
CA THR A 52 -38.83 9.86 14.57
C THR A 52 -38.47 11.31 14.29
N PHE A 53 -38.74 11.75 13.06
CA PHE A 53 -38.47 13.09 12.55
C PHE A 53 -39.69 13.59 11.79
N ASP A 54 -40.13 14.79 12.12
CA ASP A 54 -41.19 15.47 11.38
C ASP A 54 -40.56 16.44 10.38
N LEU A 55 -40.94 16.27 9.11
CA LEU A 55 -40.49 17.08 7.99
C LEU A 55 -41.67 17.84 7.42
N HIS A 56 -41.52 19.15 7.30
CA HIS A 56 -42.54 20.03 6.73
C HIS A 56 -42.27 20.26 5.24
N ARG A 57 -43.33 20.20 4.44
CA ARG A 57 -43.26 20.47 3.00
C ARG A 57 -42.96 21.94 2.75
N ASN A 58 -41.96 22.20 1.90
CA ASN A 58 -41.68 23.50 1.33
C ASN A 58 -41.48 23.34 -0.19
N GLY A 59 -42.50 23.65 -0.97
CA GLY A 59 -42.53 23.33 -2.40
C GLY A 59 -42.50 21.82 -2.63
N ASN A 60 -41.47 21.33 -3.32
CA ASN A 60 -41.28 19.90 -3.57
C ASN A 60 -40.38 19.22 -2.52
N ASP A 61 -39.82 19.98 -1.58
CA ASP A 61 -38.88 19.49 -0.57
C ASP A 61 -39.61 19.22 0.75
N PHE A 62 -39.07 18.31 1.55
CA PHE A 62 -39.48 18.05 2.92
C PHE A 62 -38.31 18.34 3.85
N SER A 63 -38.49 19.24 4.82
CA SER A 63 -37.39 19.74 5.66
C SER A 63 -37.76 19.87 7.13
N GLY A 64 -36.77 19.64 8.00
CA GLY A 64 -36.83 19.69 9.45
C GLY A 64 -35.42 19.46 10.00
N ASP A 65 -35.27 18.54 10.95
CA ASP A 65 -33.95 18.07 11.40
C ASP A 65 -33.16 17.31 10.30
N LEU A 66 -33.85 16.96 9.22
CA LEU A 66 -33.32 16.33 8.01
C LEU A 66 -33.92 17.06 6.81
N SER A 67 -33.36 16.86 5.61
CA SER A 67 -33.96 17.37 4.37
C SER A 67 -34.01 16.28 3.30
N ILE A 68 -35.16 16.16 2.65
CA ILE A 68 -35.41 15.26 1.52
C ILE A 68 -35.92 16.11 0.37
N ALA A 69 -35.14 16.16 -0.71
CA ALA A 69 -35.49 16.85 -1.93
C ALA A 69 -35.67 15.84 -3.08
N PRO A 70 -36.49 16.13 -4.09
CA PRO A 70 -36.56 15.33 -5.30
C PRO A 70 -35.19 15.24 -5.96
N LYS A 71 -34.88 14.06 -6.49
CA LYS A 71 -33.66 13.83 -7.24
C LYS A 71 -33.61 14.72 -8.48
N SER A 72 -32.53 15.50 -8.63
CA SER A 72 -32.25 16.29 -9.82
C SER A 72 -31.29 15.56 -10.77
N PRO A 73 -31.20 15.94 -12.07
CA PRO A 73 -30.17 15.40 -12.97
C PRO A 73 -28.73 15.66 -12.49
N ALA A 74 -28.51 16.72 -11.72
CA ALA A 74 -27.20 16.99 -11.11
C ALA A 74 -26.86 15.98 -10.00
N ASP A 75 -27.87 15.39 -9.35
CA ASP A 75 -27.69 14.33 -8.37
C ASP A 75 -27.24 13.02 -9.00
N ASP A 76 -27.66 12.70 -10.23
CA ASP A 76 -27.18 11.50 -10.94
C ASP A 76 -25.66 11.51 -11.10
N ALA A 77 -25.09 12.63 -11.57
CA ALA A 77 -23.65 12.78 -11.70
C ALA A 77 -22.92 12.73 -10.35
N ARG A 78 -23.52 13.30 -9.29
CA ARG A 78 -22.97 13.26 -7.93
C ARG A 78 -22.99 11.85 -7.34
N ILE A 79 -24.09 11.12 -7.51
CA ILE A 79 -24.26 9.72 -7.06
C ILE A 79 -23.22 8.85 -7.76
N GLU A 80 -23.07 8.98 -9.07
CA GLU A 80 -22.09 8.21 -9.84
C GLU A 80 -20.66 8.50 -9.38
N LYS A 81 -20.32 9.77 -9.14
CA LYS A 81 -19.01 10.15 -8.59
C LYS A 81 -18.76 9.56 -7.20
N ILE A 82 -19.76 9.54 -6.31
CA ILE A 82 -19.64 8.95 -4.97
C ILE A 82 -19.42 7.44 -5.07
N LYS A 83 -20.17 6.75 -5.94
CA LYS A 83 -19.99 5.31 -6.18
C LYS A 83 -18.59 5.00 -6.71
N GLN A 84 -18.11 5.78 -7.67
CA GLN A 84 -16.76 5.64 -8.22
C GLN A 84 -15.69 5.88 -7.15
N GLN A 85 -15.80 6.96 -6.37
CA GLN A 85 -14.86 7.25 -5.29
C GLN A 85 -14.82 6.15 -4.23
N GLU A 86 -15.97 5.58 -3.87
CA GLU A 86 -16.00 4.49 -2.90
C GLU A 86 -15.43 3.18 -3.50
N GLN A 87 -15.69 2.89 -4.77
CA GLN A 87 -15.07 1.76 -5.45
C GLN A 87 -13.55 1.90 -5.50
N GLU A 88 -13.05 3.09 -5.84
CA GLU A 88 -11.63 3.42 -5.82
C GLU A 88 -11.04 3.29 -4.42
N LYS A 89 -11.77 3.76 -3.39
CA LYS A 89 -11.36 3.64 -1.99
C LYS A 89 -11.29 2.18 -1.55
N LYS A 90 -12.31 1.37 -1.81
CA LYS A 90 -12.31 -0.07 -1.49
C LYS A 90 -11.19 -0.80 -2.21
N ALA A 91 -10.98 -0.52 -3.49
CA ALA A 91 -9.86 -1.08 -4.25
C ALA A 91 -8.50 -0.64 -3.68
N SER A 92 -8.37 0.61 -3.23
CA SER A 92 -7.17 1.10 -2.55
C SER A 92 -6.95 0.41 -1.21
N GLU A 93 -7.99 0.26 -0.38
CA GLU A 93 -7.92 -0.45 0.91
C GLU A 93 -7.50 -1.91 0.73
N GLU A 94 -8.04 -2.60 -0.28
CA GLU A 94 -7.66 -3.96 -0.62
C GLU A 94 -6.21 -4.06 -1.11
N ARG A 95 -5.74 -3.11 -1.91
CA ARG A 95 -4.34 -3.03 -2.36
C ARG A 95 -3.37 -2.76 -1.22
N SER A 96 -3.76 -1.91 -0.27
CA SER A 96 -2.99 -1.59 0.94
C SER A 96 -3.07 -2.69 2.01
N SER A 97 -3.91 -3.71 1.82
CA SER A 97 -4.02 -4.84 2.74
C SER A 97 -3.03 -5.96 2.39
N PRO A 98 -2.35 -6.55 3.39
CA PRO A 98 -1.54 -7.75 3.19
C PRO A 98 -2.40 -9.01 2.99
N LYS A 99 -3.70 -8.96 3.33
CA LYS A 99 -4.62 -10.10 3.23
C LYS A 99 -4.72 -10.60 1.78
N GLY A 100 -4.77 -11.93 1.63
CA GLY A 100 -4.87 -12.59 0.32
C GLY A 100 -3.56 -12.64 -0.47
N SER A 101 -2.45 -12.12 0.08
CA SER A 101 -1.14 -12.20 -0.57
C SER A 101 -0.62 -13.65 -0.59
N PRO A 102 0.05 -14.10 -1.67
CA PRO A 102 0.61 -15.43 -1.75
C PRO A 102 1.65 -15.70 -0.65
N SER A 103 1.64 -16.89 -0.09
CA SER A 103 2.69 -17.35 0.83
C SER A 103 3.90 -17.98 0.13
N ASP A 104 3.77 -18.30 -1.16
CA ASP A 104 4.83 -18.88 -1.96
C ASP A 104 5.73 -17.76 -2.51
N LYS A 105 7.04 -17.88 -2.23
CA LYS A 105 8.08 -16.95 -2.68
C LYS A 105 8.17 -16.87 -4.21
N SER A 106 7.81 -17.93 -4.93
CA SER A 106 7.84 -17.95 -6.40
C SER A 106 6.89 -16.94 -7.04
N ALA A 107 5.86 -16.49 -6.32
CA ALA A 107 4.91 -15.48 -6.78
C ALA A 107 5.46 -14.04 -6.78
N TYR A 108 6.66 -13.83 -6.21
CA TYR A 108 7.26 -12.51 -6.05
C TYR A 108 8.39 -12.29 -7.05
N ALA A 109 8.26 -11.28 -7.89
CA ALA A 109 9.30 -10.92 -8.85
C ALA A 109 10.51 -10.32 -8.13
N ALA A 110 11.72 -10.85 -8.37
CA ALA A 110 12.92 -10.27 -7.80
C ALA A 110 13.21 -8.91 -8.45
N ILE A 111 13.52 -7.89 -7.64
CA ILE A 111 13.73 -6.52 -8.12
C ILE A 111 14.84 -6.40 -9.19
N LYS A 112 15.84 -7.28 -9.14
CA LYS A 112 16.93 -7.35 -10.13
C LYS A 112 16.46 -7.70 -11.54
N ASP A 113 15.32 -8.40 -11.67
CA ASP A 113 14.76 -8.83 -12.95
C ASP A 113 13.83 -7.76 -13.55
N ILE A 114 13.49 -6.73 -12.76
CA ILE A 114 12.64 -5.60 -13.16
C ILE A 114 13.50 -4.43 -13.64
N GLY A 115 14.59 -4.10 -12.93
CA GLY A 115 15.53 -3.05 -13.32
C GLY A 115 16.26 -3.37 -14.63
N ASP A 116 17.00 -2.41 -15.17
CA ASP A 116 18.00 -2.63 -16.25
C ASP A 116 19.10 -1.57 -16.19
N GLU A 117 20.01 -1.59 -17.18
CA GLU A 117 21.10 -0.62 -17.29
C GLU A 117 20.63 0.84 -17.50
N ASN A 118 19.35 1.06 -17.80
CA ASN A 118 18.78 2.37 -18.03
C ASN A 118 18.16 2.97 -16.77
N ASN A 119 17.46 2.15 -15.97
CA ASN A 119 16.88 2.63 -14.72
C ASN A 119 16.60 1.53 -13.68
N GLU A 120 16.40 1.97 -12.43
CA GLU A 120 16.10 1.12 -11.29
C GLU A 120 14.69 0.52 -11.37
N TRP A 121 14.51 -0.62 -10.72
CA TRP A 121 13.28 -1.38 -10.71
C TRP A 121 12.05 -0.58 -10.24
N TYR A 122 12.22 0.30 -9.24
CA TYR A 122 11.12 1.08 -8.69
C TYR A 122 10.66 2.20 -9.64
N VAL A 123 11.54 2.69 -10.52
CA VAL A 123 11.18 3.65 -11.58
C VAL A 123 10.36 2.94 -12.65
N TRP A 124 10.81 1.76 -13.09
CA TRP A 124 10.05 0.93 -14.02
C TRP A 124 8.67 0.57 -13.49
N THR A 125 8.58 0.18 -12.22
CA THR A 125 7.31 -0.17 -11.56
C THR A 125 6.39 1.05 -11.45
N ALA A 126 6.91 2.20 -11.02
CA ALA A 126 6.13 3.44 -10.94
C ALA A 126 5.60 3.89 -12.32
N MET A 127 6.44 3.81 -13.35
CA MET A 127 6.06 4.16 -14.72
C MET A 127 5.01 3.19 -15.29
N ALA A 128 5.09 1.89 -14.97
CA ALA A 128 4.10 0.91 -15.40
C ALA A 128 2.72 1.15 -14.76
N TRP A 129 2.71 1.56 -13.50
CA TRP A 129 1.48 1.92 -12.77
C TRP A 129 0.86 3.24 -13.25
N ASN A 130 1.67 4.20 -13.68
CA ASN A 130 1.22 5.48 -14.26
C ASN A 130 1.16 5.48 -15.80
N ALA A 131 1.25 4.32 -16.46
CA ALA A 131 1.55 4.24 -17.90
C ALA A 131 0.51 4.93 -18.83
N LYS A 132 -0.73 5.12 -18.37
CA LYS A 132 -1.78 5.80 -19.16
C LYS A 132 -1.55 7.31 -19.28
N ASP A 133 -0.74 7.89 -18.40
CA ASP A 133 -0.53 9.34 -18.31
C ASP A 133 0.81 9.79 -18.90
N GLN A 134 1.59 8.87 -19.49
CA GLN A 134 2.96 9.13 -19.94
C GLN A 134 3.05 9.18 -21.46
N ASN A 135 3.46 10.33 -22.01
CA ASN A 135 3.78 10.46 -23.42
C ASN A 135 5.14 9.82 -23.75
N ASP A 136 5.41 9.61 -25.04
CA ASP A 136 6.63 8.94 -25.52
C ASP A 136 7.92 9.68 -25.14
N GLU A 137 7.92 11.01 -25.13
CA GLU A 137 9.07 11.81 -24.71
C GLU A 137 9.38 11.63 -23.21
N SER A 138 8.35 11.57 -22.37
CA SER A 138 8.50 11.28 -20.94
C SER A 138 9.06 9.88 -20.70
N LYS A 139 8.55 8.88 -21.43
CA LYS A 139 9.07 7.50 -21.36
C LYS A 139 10.55 7.44 -21.73
N LEU A 140 10.92 8.06 -22.86
CA LEU A 140 12.30 8.08 -23.33
C LEU A 140 13.23 8.84 -22.38
N GLY A 141 12.81 10.01 -21.89
CA GLY A 141 13.59 10.83 -20.96
C GLY A 141 13.86 10.17 -19.61
N ILE A 142 12.97 9.29 -19.16
CA ILE A 142 13.09 8.60 -17.86
C ILE A 142 13.73 7.21 -18.00
N LEU A 143 13.36 6.44 -19.04
CA LEU A 143 13.64 5.00 -19.13
C LEU A 143 14.66 4.62 -20.22
N SER A 144 15.14 5.58 -21.01
CA SER A 144 16.18 5.33 -22.01
C SER A 144 17.42 6.19 -21.76
N ARG A 145 18.48 5.53 -21.26
CA ARG A 145 19.79 6.17 -21.10
C ARG A 145 20.38 6.60 -22.43
N VAL A 146 20.22 5.78 -23.46
CA VAL A 146 20.72 6.08 -24.81
C VAL A 146 20.07 7.36 -25.35
N TRP A 147 18.75 7.52 -25.18
CA TRP A 147 18.02 8.71 -25.61
C TRP A 147 18.55 9.99 -24.96
N TYR A 148 18.54 10.08 -23.62
CA TYR A 148 18.89 11.33 -22.95
C TYR A 148 20.39 11.63 -22.98
N SER A 149 21.26 10.62 -23.21
CA SER A 149 22.71 10.83 -23.29
C SER A 149 23.22 11.13 -24.71
N THR A 150 22.41 10.92 -25.73
CA THR A 150 22.78 11.24 -27.12
C THR A 150 22.52 12.72 -27.39
N ASN A 151 23.59 13.51 -27.57
CA ASN A 151 23.50 14.96 -27.79
C ASN A 151 23.10 15.35 -29.23
N ASP A 152 23.48 14.53 -30.22
CA ASP A 152 23.15 14.78 -31.62
C ASP A 152 21.66 14.51 -31.88
N SER A 153 20.94 15.52 -32.37
CA SER A 153 19.50 15.43 -32.58
C SER A 153 19.09 14.39 -33.62
N PHE A 154 19.88 14.19 -34.68
CA PHE A 154 19.57 13.20 -35.72
C PHE A 154 19.83 11.78 -35.23
N ALA A 155 20.94 11.56 -34.53
CA ALA A 155 21.24 10.29 -33.89
C ALA A 155 20.22 9.95 -32.79
N ARG A 156 19.74 10.96 -32.06
CA ARG A 156 18.68 10.79 -31.05
C ARG A 156 17.38 10.31 -31.72
N GLN A 157 16.95 10.94 -32.81
CA GLN A 157 15.77 10.47 -33.56
C GLN A 157 15.96 9.05 -34.12
N ALA A 158 17.18 8.69 -34.54
CA ALA A 158 17.46 7.35 -35.07
C ALA A 158 17.28 6.22 -34.04
N VAL A 159 17.36 6.49 -32.74
CA VAL A 159 17.15 5.49 -31.68
C VAL A 159 15.74 5.52 -31.08
N LYS A 160 14.90 6.49 -31.45
CA LYS A 160 13.57 6.75 -30.85
C LYS A 160 12.68 5.51 -30.85
N ASP A 161 12.39 5.00 -32.04
CA ASP A 161 11.39 3.95 -32.23
C ASP A 161 11.84 2.63 -31.60
N LYS A 162 13.13 2.32 -31.72
CA LYS A 162 13.72 1.12 -31.10
C LYS A 162 13.61 1.16 -29.59
N GLU A 163 13.94 2.29 -28.97
CA GLU A 163 13.85 2.45 -27.52
C GLU A 163 12.40 2.47 -27.04
N LEU A 164 11.48 3.11 -27.76
CA LEU A 164 10.05 3.08 -27.43
C LEU A 164 9.47 1.67 -27.50
N VAL A 165 9.83 0.87 -28.51
CA VAL A 165 9.39 -0.54 -28.59
C VAL A 165 9.90 -1.33 -27.39
N ARG A 166 11.18 -1.16 -27.02
CA ARG A 166 11.77 -1.82 -25.84
C ARG A 166 11.05 -1.39 -24.56
N ILE A 167 10.87 -0.08 -24.36
CA ILE A 167 10.24 0.50 -23.17
C ILE A 167 8.79 0.03 -23.04
N ASN A 168 7.98 0.17 -24.09
CA ASN A 168 6.56 -0.18 -24.04
C ASN A 168 6.38 -1.68 -23.74
N LYS A 169 7.16 -2.55 -24.38
CA LYS A 169 7.15 -3.98 -24.07
C LYS A 169 7.48 -4.26 -22.59
N LYS A 170 8.53 -3.62 -22.07
CA LYS A 170 8.92 -3.80 -20.67
C LYS A 170 7.88 -3.25 -19.70
N LEU A 171 7.28 -2.09 -19.99
CA LEU A 171 6.18 -1.55 -19.19
C LEU A 171 4.98 -2.50 -19.17
N ASP A 172 4.62 -3.11 -20.30
CA ASP A 172 3.53 -4.09 -20.37
C ASP A 172 3.82 -5.35 -19.54
N ASP A 173 5.07 -5.79 -19.49
CA ASP A 173 5.48 -6.93 -18.66
C ASP A 173 5.52 -6.57 -17.17
N VAL A 174 6.08 -5.42 -16.82
CA VAL A 174 6.14 -4.94 -15.42
C VAL A 174 4.74 -4.64 -14.86
N LYS A 175 3.80 -4.20 -15.69
CA LYS A 175 2.41 -3.95 -15.27
C LYS A 175 1.67 -5.20 -14.80
N LYS A 176 2.15 -6.39 -15.14
CA LYS A 176 1.59 -7.68 -14.70
C LYS A 176 2.15 -8.12 -13.34
N ILE A 177 3.08 -7.37 -12.75
CA ILE A 177 3.71 -7.69 -11.48
C ILE A 177 2.92 -7.04 -10.36
N ASP A 178 2.27 -7.86 -9.54
CA ASP A 178 1.55 -7.41 -8.34
C ASP A 178 2.40 -7.54 -7.06
N TYR A 179 3.45 -8.36 -7.09
CA TYR A 179 4.25 -8.74 -5.93
C TYR A 179 5.75 -8.72 -6.25
N VAL A 180 6.55 -8.16 -5.34
CA VAL A 180 8.00 -7.99 -5.51
C VAL A 180 8.78 -8.50 -4.30
N ALA A 181 9.95 -9.08 -4.56
CA ALA A 181 10.95 -9.44 -3.57
C ALA A 181 12.08 -8.40 -3.60
N VAL A 182 12.08 -7.51 -2.61
CA VAL A 182 13.01 -6.39 -2.47
C VAL A 182 14.16 -6.80 -1.56
N SER A 183 15.34 -7.03 -2.14
CA SER A 183 16.57 -7.28 -1.38
C SER A 183 17.38 -5.99 -1.25
N GLU A 184 18.12 -5.85 -0.15
CA GLU A 184 19.10 -4.77 0.01
C GLU A 184 20.12 -4.75 -1.14
N SER A 185 20.31 -3.60 -1.78
CA SER A 185 21.38 -3.40 -2.76
C SER A 185 22.63 -2.81 -2.11
N LYS A 186 23.77 -2.93 -2.79
CA LYS A 186 25.03 -2.36 -2.30
C LYS A 186 24.91 -0.83 -2.17
N GLY A 187 25.01 -0.33 -0.94
CA GLY A 187 24.91 1.09 -0.63
C GLY A 187 23.53 1.54 -0.14
N ASP A 188 22.53 0.65 -0.17
CA ASP A 188 21.25 0.90 0.49
C ASP A 188 21.42 0.89 2.03
N PRO A 189 20.64 1.69 2.76
CA PRO A 189 20.55 1.55 4.21
C PRO A 189 19.99 0.17 4.56
N ASP A 190 20.52 -0.45 5.63
CA ASP A 190 20.00 -1.72 6.14
C ASP A 190 18.49 -1.57 6.41
N PHE A 191 17.68 -2.52 5.92
CA PHE A 191 16.22 -2.43 6.06
C PHE A 191 15.76 -2.64 7.50
N VAL A 192 16.52 -3.45 8.24
CA VAL A 192 16.36 -3.66 9.67
C VAL A 192 17.70 -3.70 10.41
N SER A 193 17.63 -3.38 11.69
CA SER A 193 18.69 -3.57 12.68
C SER A 193 18.09 -4.12 13.97
N PHE A 194 18.95 -4.67 14.82
CA PHE A 194 18.51 -5.09 16.16
C PHE A 194 18.07 -3.88 16.98
N ASP A 195 16.99 -4.04 17.76
CA ASP A 195 16.61 -3.03 18.75
C ASP A 195 17.66 -2.98 19.87
N THR A 196 18.27 -1.81 20.06
CA THR A 196 19.29 -1.57 21.08
C THR A 196 18.84 -0.58 22.16
N ILE A 197 17.64 0.00 22.04
CA ILE A 197 17.19 1.13 22.86
C ILE A 197 16.05 0.71 23.79
N SER A 198 15.20 -0.25 23.41
CA SER A 198 14.08 -0.66 24.26
C SER A 198 14.51 -1.52 25.46
N ASP A 199 13.69 -1.49 26.51
CA ASP A 199 13.71 -2.45 27.63
C ASP A 199 13.53 -3.91 27.18
N LYS A 200 13.12 -4.11 25.92
CA LYS A 200 13.01 -5.40 25.21
C LYS A 200 14.17 -5.65 24.23
N ALA A 201 15.27 -4.93 24.36
CA ALA A 201 16.49 -5.13 23.58
C ALA A 201 17.18 -6.43 24.02
N GLY A 202 16.75 -7.56 23.49
CA GLY A 202 17.29 -8.89 23.79
C GLY A 202 16.55 -10.02 23.12
N TYR A 203 17.00 -11.24 23.39
CA TYR A 203 16.28 -12.44 22.99
C TYR A 203 14.97 -12.57 23.76
N ASP A 204 13.85 -12.62 23.04
CA ASP A 204 12.53 -12.92 23.58
C ASP A 204 12.39 -14.45 23.67
N PHE A 205 12.48 -14.99 24.90
CA PHE A 205 12.39 -16.43 25.15
C PHE A 205 11.01 -17.01 24.85
N ASP A 206 9.94 -16.21 25.01
CA ASP A 206 8.56 -16.66 24.78
C ASP A 206 8.30 -16.77 23.27
N LYS A 207 8.78 -15.80 22.49
CA LYS A 207 8.62 -15.77 21.04
C LYS A 207 9.76 -16.41 20.26
N LYS A 208 10.83 -16.83 20.95
CA LYS A 208 12.05 -17.43 20.40
C LYS A 208 12.66 -16.62 19.27
N GLY A 209 13.06 -15.37 19.57
CA GLY A 209 13.67 -14.51 18.57
C GLY A 209 14.00 -13.12 19.06
N PHE A 210 14.31 -12.23 18.13
CA PHE A 210 14.73 -10.86 18.42
C PHE A 210 13.77 -9.85 17.83
N ARG A 211 13.48 -8.80 18.59
CA ARG A 211 12.85 -7.62 18.01
C ARG A 211 13.85 -6.91 17.10
N VAL A 212 13.38 -6.51 15.93
CA VAL A 212 14.14 -5.68 14.99
C VAL A 212 13.40 -4.37 14.73
N ILE A 213 14.15 -3.34 14.39
CA ILE A 213 13.67 -2.00 14.04
C ILE A 213 14.20 -1.62 12.66
N GLY A 214 13.63 -0.61 12.01
CA GLY A 214 14.12 -0.13 10.71
C GLY A 214 13.03 0.35 9.78
N SER A 215 13.40 0.58 8.52
CA SER A 215 12.55 1.19 7.48
C SER A 215 11.30 0.37 7.17
N ILE A 216 11.38 -0.97 7.25
CA ILE A 216 10.23 -1.86 7.03
C ILE A 216 9.31 -1.95 8.26
N CYS A 217 9.78 -1.43 9.40
CA CYS A 217 9.15 -1.57 10.70
C CYS A 217 8.38 -0.36 11.16
N ALA A 218 8.85 0.83 10.83
CA ALA A 218 8.32 2.07 11.38
C ALA A 218 7.10 2.62 10.63
N GLY A 219 6.55 1.87 9.66
CA GLY A 219 5.30 2.15 8.95
C GLY A 219 5.21 3.48 8.17
N ASN A 220 6.14 4.42 8.35
CA ASN A 220 5.96 5.78 7.82
C ASN A 220 7.20 6.69 7.71
N LEU A 221 8.41 6.24 8.04
CA LEU A 221 9.48 7.21 8.33
C LEU A 221 10.60 7.35 7.29
N THR A 222 10.71 6.49 6.28
CA THR A 222 11.82 6.64 5.31
C THR A 222 11.48 6.12 3.93
N SER A 223 11.42 7.02 2.96
CA SER A 223 11.38 6.70 1.53
C SER A 223 12.77 6.26 1.08
N LEU A 224 12.83 5.17 0.33
CA LEU A 224 14.03 4.54 -0.20
C LEU A 224 14.15 4.82 -1.70
N GLY A 225 15.37 4.75 -2.23
CA GLY A 225 15.64 5.16 -3.61
C GLY A 225 15.54 6.67 -3.84
N GLY A 226 15.63 7.10 -5.10
CA GLY A 226 15.58 8.54 -5.45
C GLY A 226 16.00 8.91 -6.87
N LYS A 227 16.37 7.94 -7.71
CA LYS A 227 16.64 8.20 -9.13
C LYS A 227 15.37 8.62 -9.88
N SER A 228 15.57 9.54 -10.83
CA SER A 228 14.51 10.08 -11.69
C SER A 228 13.31 10.65 -10.93
N GLY A 229 13.52 11.12 -9.70
CA GLY A 229 12.47 11.72 -8.86
C GLY A 229 11.51 10.72 -8.22
N VAL A 230 11.68 9.41 -8.44
CA VAL A 230 10.82 8.36 -7.87
C VAL A 230 11.48 7.76 -6.63
N ARG A 231 10.67 7.48 -5.61
CA ARG A 231 11.07 6.75 -4.40
C ARG A 231 10.12 5.57 -4.18
N TYR A 232 10.49 4.65 -3.29
CA TYR A 232 9.58 3.62 -2.81
C TYR A 232 9.56 3.59 -1.29
N ARG A 233 8.48 3.07 -0.71
CA ARG A 233 8.34 2.96 0.74
C ARG A 233 7.48 1.78 1.12
N PHE A 234 7.79 1.22 2.29
CA PHE A 234 6.96 0.21 2.93
C PHE A 234 5.84 0.88 3.73
N ILE A 235 4.62 0.38 3.61
CA ILE A 235 3.41 0.87 4.29
C ILE A 235 2.77 -0.26 5.11
N GLY A 236 2.09 0.11 6.21
CA GLY A 236 1.41 -0.82 7.10
C GLY A 236 2.08 -1.01 8.46
N ASP A 237 1.41 -1.75 9.35
CA ASP A 237 1.68 -1.80 10.80
C ASP A 237 2.84 -2.73 11.21
N GLY A 238 4.03 -2.52 10.66
CA GLY A 238 5.29 -3.13 11.12
C GLY A 238 5.24 -4.63 11.49
N PRO A 239 4.52 -5.49 10.76
CA PRO A 239 4.28 -6.87 11.17
C PRO A 239 5.54 -7.72 11.06
N ILE A 240 6.57 -7.23 10.35
CA ILE A 240 7.84 -7.90 10.04
C ILE A 240 8.99 -7.37 10.92
N CYS A 241 8.66 -6.98 12.15
CA CYS A 241 9.61 -6.43 13.14
C CYS A 241 10.12 -7.45 14.15
N PHE A 242 10.14 -8.70 13.71
CA PHE A 242 10.59 -9.81 14.52
C PHE A 242 11.43 -10.75 13.66
N LEU A 243 12.61 -11.07 14.17
CA LEU A 243 13.53 -12.04 13.62
C LEU A 243 13.37 -13.34 14.43
N PRO A 244 12.64 -14.35 13.92
CA PRO A 244 12.51 -15.62 14.62
C PRO A 244 13.85 -16.39 14.56
N VAL A 245 14.34 -16.82 15.72
CA VAL A 245 15.57 -17.62 15.85
C VAL A 245 15.31 -18.71 16.88
N ALA A 246 14.76 -19.82 16.41
CA ALA A 246 14.39 -20.95 17.26
C ALA A 246 15.58 -21.81 17.70
N ASP A 247 16.68 -21.78 16.94
CA ASP A 247 17.94 -22.43 17.32
C ASP A 247 18.61 -21.64 18.45
N GLU A 248 18.68 -22.27 19.63
CA GLU A 248 19.23 -21.65 20.84
C GLU A 248 20.73 -21.35 20.72
N GLU A 249 21.51 -22.15 19.99
CA GLU A 249 22.95 -21.89 19.84
C GLU A 249 23.19 -20.68 18.93
N ALA A 250 22.41 -20.57 17.85
CA ALA A 250 22.40 -19.37 17.02
C ALA A 250 21.92 -18.14 17.81
N ALA A 251 20.85 -18.27 18.60
CA ALA A 251 20.33 -17.21 19.45
C ALA A 251 21.37 -16.73 20.48
N LYS A 252 22.06 -17.64 21.18
CA LYS A 252 23.14 -17.30 22.12
C LYS A 252 24.26 -16.54 21.42
N LYS A 253 24.67 -16.97 20.22
CA LYS A 253 25.73 -16.29 19.45
C LYS A 253 25.31 -14.89 19.01
N ILE A 254 24.08 -14.72 18.54
CA ILE A 254 23.52 -13.41 18.19
C ILE A 254 23.45 -12.51 19.43
N GLU A 255 22.90 -13.02 20.54
CA GLU A 255 22.74 -12.26 21.77
C GLU A 255 24.08 -11.81 22.34
N ALA A 256 25.08 -12.70 22.39
CA ALA A 256 26.43 -12.35 22.85
C ALA A 256 27.08 -11.26 21.99
N LEU A 257 26.91 -11.30 20.66
CA LEU A 257 27.45 -10.27 19.78
C LEU A 257 26.70 -8.95 19.91
N ARG A 258 25.38 -9.00 20.04
CA ARG A 258 24.49 -7.83 20.17
C ARG A 258 24.69 -7.12 21.52
N SER A 259 24.87 -7.87 22.61
CA SER A 259 24.96 -7.34 23.98
C SER A 259 26.29 -6.67 24.29
N THR A 260 27.36 -7.02 23.57
CA THR A 260 28.61 -6.25 23.62
C THR A 260 28.38 -4.91 22.92
N SER A 261 28.92 -3.80 23.44
CA SER A 261 28.77 -2.44 22.88
C SER A 261 29.30 -2.25 21.45
N GLN A 262 29.63 -3.34 20.76
CA GLN A 262 29.88 -3.41 19.33
C GLN A 262 28.56 -3.62 18.57
N SER A 263 27.62 -2.70 18.67
CA SER A 263 26.36 -2.75 17.90
C SER A 263 26.56 -2.79 16.38
N GLY A 264 27.80 -2.55 15.91
CA GLY A 264 28.27 -2.76 14.53
C GLY A 264 28.88 -4.14 14.25
N SER A 265 28.77 -5.13 15.13
CA SER A 265 29.31 -6.51 14.96
C SER A 265 28.33 -7.48 14.32
N LEU A 266 27.09 -7.06 14.09
CA LEU A 266 26.07 -7.84 13.41
C LEU A 266 25.56 -7.07 12.19
N ARG A 267 25.24 -7.82 11.14
CA ARG A 267 24.51 -7.34 9.97
C ARG A 267 23.32 -8.26 9.73
N ILE A 268 22.16 -7.70 9.45
CA ILE A 268 20.99 -8.45 9.01
C ILE A 268 20.80 -8.11 7.53
N ALA A 269 21.07 -9.07 6.64
CA ALA A 269 20.67 -8.93 5.24
C ALA A 269 19.21 -9.34 5.10
N THR A 270 18.42 -8.52 4.42
CA THR A 270 16.96 -8.67 4.39
C THR A 270 16.44 -8.71 2.96
N THR A 271 15.55 -9.66 2.70
CA THR A 271 14.69 -9.65 1.50
C THR A 271 13.24 -9.52 1.96
N VAL A 272 12.57 -8.46 1.50
CA VAL A 272 11.19 -8.16 1.86
C VAL A 272 10.27 -8.54 0.71
N TYR A 273 9.31 -9.42 0.99
CA TYR A 273 8.27 -9.83 0.06
C TYR A 273 7.08 -8.88 0.23
N SER A 274 6.75 -8.12 -0.80
CA SER A 274 5.74 -7.06 -0.72
C SER A 274 4.74 -7.12 -1.85
N LYS A 275 3.50 -6.75 -1.55
CA LYS A 275 2.47 -6.41 -2.54
C LYS A 275 2.66 -4.96 -2.98
N ILE A 276 2.50 -4.68 -4.27
CA ILE A 276 2.48 -3.30 -4.78
C ILE A 276 1.09 -2.71 -4.52
N ALA A 277 1.02 -1.67 -3.68
CA ALA A 277 -0.24 -1.00 -3.36
C ALA A 277 -0.60 0.11 -4.36
N GLY A 278 0.41 0.63 -5.07
CA GLY A 278 0.26 1.67 -6.07
C GLY A 278 1.18 2.85 -5.80
N MET A 279 0.78 4.04 -6.27
CA MET A 279 1.56 5.28 -6.17
C MET A 279 0.90 6.27 -5.21
N ASN A 280 1.69 6.97 -4.42
CA ASN A 280 1.30 8.20 -3.72
C ASN A 280 2.24 9.33 -4.14
N GLY A 281 1.79 10.17 -5.07
CA GLY A 281 2.65 11.13 -5.75
C GLY A 281 3.82 10.42 -6.47
N ALA A 282 5.05 10.75 -6.09
CA ALA A 282 6.26 10.13 -6.64
C ALA A 282 6.76 8.90 -5.85
N GLU A 283 5.96 8.41 -4.89
CA GLU A 283 6.34 7.28 -4.03
C GLU A 283 5.57 6.00 -4.41
N LEU A 284 6.31 4.96 -4.76
CA LEU A 284 5.79 3.61 -4.90
C LEU A 284 5.51 3.02 -3.51
N GLN A 285 4.28 2.64 -3.26
CA GLN A 285 3.85 2.06 -1.98
C GLN A 285 3.87 0.54 -2.03
N LEU A 286 4.52 -0.05 -1.03
CA LEU A 286 4.71 -1.49 -0.90
C LEU A 286 4.13 -1.95 0.44
N VAL A 287 3.28 -2.96 0.43
CA VAL A 287 2.76 -3.58 1.66
C VAL A 287 3.62 -4.80 1.97
N PRO A 288 4.43 -4.80 3.04
CA PRO A 288 5.21 -5.96 3.44
C PRO A 288 4.29 -7.12 3.83
N VAL A 289 4.55 -8.30 3.27
CA VAL A 289 3.80 -9.55 3.52
C VAL A 289 4.66 -10.56 4.27
N GLY A 290 5.95 -10.62 3.96
CA GLY A 290 6.91 -11.51 4.60
C GLY A 290 8.33 -10.99 4.43
N ALA A 291 9.27 -11.54 5.19
CA ALA A 291 10.69 -11.30 4.99
C ALA A 291 11.52 -12.55 5.22
N ASP A 292 12.64 -12.59 4.51
CA ASP A 292 13.76 -13.45 4.81
C ASP A 292 14.88 -12.62 5.41
N TYR A 293 15.50 -13.16 6.45
CA TYR A 293 16.63 -12.59 7.13
C TYR A 293 17.81 -13.55 7.06
N ALA A 294 18.99 -12.99 6.85
CA ALA A 294 20.25 -13.67 7.05
C ALA A 294 21.13 -12.83 7.97
N VAL A 295 21.46 -13.39 9.13
CA VAL A 295 22.24 -12.72 10.17
C VAL A 295 23.69 -13.10 10.02
N TYR A 296 24.55 -12.09 9.85
CA TYR A 296 25.99 -12.26 9.70
C TYR A 296 26.71 -11.60 10.86
N LYS A 297 27.88 -12.16 11.20
CA LYS A 297 28.90 -11.40 11.91
C LYS A 297 29.42 -10.32 10.95
N ARG A 298 29.28 -9.06 11.33
CA ARG A 298 29.73 -7.92 10.52
C ARG A 298 31.25 -7.85 10.55
N SER A 299 31.87 -7.96 9.39
CA SER A 299 33.30 -7.75 9.18
C SER A 299 33.53 -6.61 8.18
N TYR A 300 34.77 -6.13 8.06
CA TYR A 300 35.13 -5.15 7.02
C TYR A 300 35.13 -5.75 5.60
N LYS A 301 34.95 -7.07 5.47
CA LYS A 301 34.87 -7.78 4.20
C LYS A 301 33.39 -7.96 3.80
N PRO A 302 33.10 -8.20 2.51
CA PRO A 302 31.76 -8.63 2.10
C PRO A 302 31.31 -9.85 2.92
N ASN A 303 30.02 -9.93 3.23
CA ASN A 303 29.47 -11.07 3.96
C ASN A 303 29.86 -12.38 3.27
N THR A 304 30.48 -13.29 4.01
CA THR A 304 30.84 -14.62 3.52
C THR A 304 29.94 -15.69 4.14
N PRO A 305 29.83 -16.89 3.54
CA PRO A 305 29.11 -18.01 4.15
C PRO A 305 29.60 -18.34 5.56
N ASP A 306 30.90 -18.17 5.84
CA ASP A 306 31.50 -18.44 7.16
C ASP A 306 31.08 -17.43 8.23
N ASP A 307 30.64 -16.23 7.82
CA ASP A 307 30.12 -15.20 8.73
C ASP A 307 28.63 -15.40 9.06
N LEU A 308 27.94 -16.30 8.35
CA LEU A 308 26.51 -16.56 8.56
C LEU A 308 26.29 -17.23 9.92
N ILE A 309 25.39 -16.65 10.70
CA ILE A 309 25.01 -17.14 12.02
C ILE A 309 23.66 -17.84 11.95
N ALA A 310 22.68 -17.21 11.29
CA ALA A 310 21.33 -17.74 11.20
C ALA A 310 20.63 -17.25 9.93
N THR A 311 19.70 -18.06 9.44
CA THR A 311 18.69 -17.62 8.48
C THR A 311 17.31 -17.81 9.08
N ALA A 312 16.37 -16.95 8.70
CA ALA A 312 15.02 -16.99 9.21
C ALA A 312 14.05 -16.47 8.15
N SER A 313 12.85 -17.04 8.11
CA SER A 313 11.75 -16.53 7.32
C SER A 313 10.60 -16.18 8.25
N TYR A 314 10.01 -15.00 8.07
CA TYR A 314 8.87 -14.56 8.85
C TYR A 314 7.73 -14.09 7.95
N TRP A 315 6.57 -14.72 8.12
CA TRP A 315 5.38 -14.55 7.30
C TRP A 315 4.16 -14.40 8.21
N PRO A 316 3.95 -13.21 8.79
CA PRO A 316 2.96 -12.98 9.86
C PRO A 316 1.49 -13.08 9.40
N TYR A 317 1.24 -13.16 8.09
CA TYR A 317 -0.09 -13.17 7.49
C TYR A 317 -0.50 -14.53 6.91
N LYS A 318 0.20 -15.60 7.30
CA LYS A 318 -0.19 -16.98 7.00
C LYS A 318 -1.34 -17.45 7.88
#